data_AF-A0A423I1A3-F1
#
_entry.id   AF-A0A423I1A3-F1
#
_cell.length_a   1.000
_cell.length_b   1.000
_cell.length_c   1.000
_cell.angle_alpha   90.00
_cell.angle_beta   90.00
_cell.angle_gamma   90.00
#
_symmetry.space_group_name_H-M   'P 1'
#
loop_
_entity.id
_entity.type
_entity.pdbx_description
1 polymer ?
#
loop_
_entity_poly.entity_id
_entity_poly.type
_entity_poly.pdbx_seq_one_letter_code
_entity_poly.pdbx_strand_id
1 'polypeptide(L)'
;MTFSASNPVARKLSVALAFALSATLVGCATNKDFYAKGGSRSDGVVDMAYDFQQFETPVVRVEQAQSIAKSKCAMWGYTDAEAFGGKTQHCNQMNGYGTCIAGQMVVQYQCLGNINTSNTSTTQAAPVADAAATSASGGPLNKDQWKLQQIQQLNKSAPSYEEYEKRYRAIMEQ
;
A
#
# COMPACT_ATOMS: atom_id res chain seq x y z
N MET A 1 9.13 34.00 -59.09
CA MET A 1 8.17 32.88 -58.92
C MET A 1 8.46 31.85 -59.99
N THR A 2 9.24 30.82 -59.69
CA THR A 2 9.45 29.70 -60.63
C THR A 2 9.31 28.42 -59.81
N PHE A 3 8.11 27.83 -59.88
CA PHE A 3 7.85 26.49 -59.36
C PHE A 3 8.66 25.53 -60.23
N SER A 4 9.82 25.12 -59.70
CA SER A 4 10.67 24.08 -60.27
C SER A 4 9.83 22.81 -60.45
N ALA A 5 9.86 22.26 -61.66
CA ALA A 5 9.15 21.04 -62.02
C ALA A 5 9.55 19.90 -61.06
N SER A 6 8.69 19.61 -60.09
CA SER A 6 8.93 18.53 -59.15
C SER A 6 8.78 17.20 -59.87
N ASN A 7 9.90 16.53 -60.13
CA ASN A 7 9.94 15.18 -60.67
C ASN A 7 9.04 14.26 -59.83
N PRO A 8 8.07 13.54 -60.43
CA PRO A 8 7.12 12.72 -59.66
C PRO A 8 7.83 11.61 -58.87
N VAL A 9 9.00 11.17 -59.35
CA VAL A 9 9.87 10.20 -58.69
C VAL A 9 10.53 10.80 -57.44
N ALA A 10 11.01 12.04 -57.51
CA ALA A 10 11.60 12.74 -56.35
C ALA A 10 10.56 13.00 -55.26
N ARG A 11 9.32 13.36 -55.64
CA ARG A 11 8.21 13.53 -54.70
C ARG A 11 7.79 12.22 -54.02
N LYS A 12 7.81 11.10 -54.75
CA LYS A 12 7.55 9.76 -54.18
C LYS A 12 8.68 9.29 -53.25
N LEU A 13 9.95 9.58 -53.58
CA LEU A 13 11.09 9.30 -52.70
C LEU A 13 11.07 10.14 -51.42
N SER A 14 10.77 11.43 -51.51
CA SER A 14 10.68 12.30 -50.33
C SER A 14 9.55 11.89 -49.38
N VAL A 15 8.39 11.47 -49.91
CA VAL A 15 7.29 10.97 -49.08
C VAL A 15 7.64 9.62 -48.44
N ALA A 16 8.30 8.71 -49.17
CA ALA A 16 8.74 7.43 -48.63
C ALA A 16 9.82 7.60 -47.54
N LEU A 17 10.76 8.53 -47.72
CA LEU A 17 11.79 8.84 -46.73
C LEU A 17 11.21 9.51 -45.48
N ALA A 18 10.23 10.41 -45.64
CA ALA A 18 9.52 11.01 -44.52
C ALA A 18 8.71 9.96 -43.72
N PHE A 19 8.07 9.01 -44.41
CA PHE A 19 7.32 7.92 -43.77
C PHE A 19 8.25 6.91 -43.04
N ALA A 20 9.41 6.61 -43.62
CA ALA A 20 10.43 5.76 -43.00
C ALA A 20 11.06 6.42 -41.75
N LEU A 21 11.26 7.74 -41.77
CA LEU A 21 11.81 8.48 -40.62
C LEU A 21 10.79 8.64 -39.48
N SER A 22 9.49 8.68 -39.78
CA SER A 22 8.44 8.71 -38.75
C SER A 22 8.25 7.38 -38.02
N ALA A 23 8.68 6.25 -38.61
CA ALA A 23 8.46 4.92 -38.04
C ALA A 23 9.43 4.54 -36.91
N THR A 24 10.47 5.34 -36.65
CA THR A 24 11.52 5.01 -35.66
C THR A 24 11.34 5.67 -34.30
N LEU A 25 10.33 6.54 -34.10
CA LEU A 25 10.04 7.15 -32.79
C LEU A 25 9.20 6.24 -31.87
N VAL A 26 9.54 4.95 -31.81
CA VAL A 26 8.92 4.05 -30.83
C VAL A 26 9.54 4.36 -29.46
N GLY A 27 8.80 5.02 -28.58
CA GLY A 27 9.24 5.27 -27.21
C GLY A 27 9.46 3.94 -26.48
N CYS A 28 10.57 3.83 -25.74
CA CYS A 28 10.80 2.67 -24.88
C CYS A 28 9.79 2.71 -23.71
N ALA A 29 8.81 1.80 -23.76
CA ALA A 29 7.98 1.50 -22.60
C ALA A 29 8.83 0.67 -21.62
N THR A 30 9.04 1.18 -20.41
CA THR A 30 9.72 0.42 -19.36
C THR A 30 8.84 0.35 -18.13
N ASN A 31 8.93 -0.79 -17.45
CA ASN A 31 8.16 -1.00 -16.23
C ASN A 31 8.88 -0.31 -15.09
N LYS A 32 8.16 0.55 -14.38
CA LYS A 32 8.66 1.21 -13.18
C LYS A 32 7.86 0.76 -11.98
N ASP A 33 8.59 0.23 -11.00
CA ASP A 33 8.02 -0.17 -9.72
C ASP A 33 7.84 1.06 -8.83
N PHE A 34 6.72 1.08 -8.12
CA PHE A 34 6.49 2.07 -7.07
C PHE A 34 7.29 1.70 -5.81
N TYR A 35 7.79 2.72 -5.13
CA TYR A 35 8.44 2.59 -3.83
C TYR A 35 7.92 3.65 -2.86
N ALA A 36 7.91 3.32 -1.57
CA ALA A 36 7.53 4.28 -0.53
C ALA A 36 8.71 5.21 -0.25
N LYS A 37 8.54 6.52 -0.50
CA LYS A 37 9.54 7.54 -0.16
C LYS A 37 9.51 7.94 1.30
N GLY A 38 8.33 7.85 1.90
CA GLY A 38 8.11 8.28 3.28
C GLY A 38 6.63 8.28 3.62
N GLY A 39 6.31 8.99 4.69
CA GLY A 39 4.96 9.17 5.17
C GLY A 39 4.96 9.67 6.61
N SER A 40 3.79 10.12 7.05
CA SER A 40 3.56 10.63 8.39
C SER A 40 2.46 9.80 9.05
N ARG A 41 2.81 9.14 10.16
CA ARG A 41 1.85 8.36 10.95
C ARG A 41 0.80 9.27 11.60
N SER A 42 1.18 10.48 12.03
CA SER A 42 0.27 11.43 12.67
C SER A 42 -0.74 11.99 11.69
N ASP A 43 -0.33 12.20 10.44
CA ASP A 43 -1.22 12.70 9.38
C ASP A 43 -1.95 11.56 8.65
N GLY A 44 -1.53 10.30 8.87
CA GLY A 44 -2.10 9.13 8.23
C GLY A 44 -1.82 9.09 6.72
N VAL A 45 -0.64 9.52 6.29
CA VAL A 45 -0.29 9.65 4.87
C VAL A 45 0.98 8.86 4.54
N VAL A 46 0.99 8.20 3.39
CA VAL A 46 2.15 7.50 2.81
C VAL A 46 2.45 8.07 1.43
N ASP A 47 3.69 8.47 1.20
CA ASP A 47 4.15 8.99 -0.09
C ASP A 47 4.76 7.86 -0.92
N MET A 48 4.08 7.50 -2.01
CA MET A 48 4.56 6.54 -3.00
C MET A 48 5.16 7.27 -4.19
N ALA A 49 6.26 6.78 -4.75
CA ALA A 49 6.86 7.38 -5.94
C ALA A 49 7.40 6.36 -6.93
N TYR A 50 7.58 6.85 -8.15
CA TYR A 50 8.31 6.17 -9.21
C TYR A 50 9.16 7.20 -9.97
N ASP A 51 10.30 6.76 -10.50
CA ASP A 51 11.20 7.61 -11.27
C ASP A 51 10.82 7.63 -12.76
N PHE A 52 10.95 8.80 -13.39
CA PHE A 52 10.76 8.98 -14.83
C PHE A 52 11.95 9.71 -15.47
N GLN A 53 12.05 9.58 -16.79
CA GLN A 53 13.03 10.23 -17.66
C GLN A 53 12.30 10.80 -18.89
N GLN A 54 12.84 11.85 -19.52
CA GLN A 54 12.20 12.60 -20.60
C GLN A 54 11.78 11.76 -21.82
N PHE A 55 12.50 10.67 -22.12
CA PHE A 55 12.29 9.85 -23.32
C PHE A 55 11.69 8.47 -23.00
N GLU A 56 11.23 8.29 -21.77
CA GLU A 56 10.70 7.04 -21.28
C GLU A 56 9.18 7.15 -21.15
N THR A 57 8.46 6.10 -21.54
CA THR A 57 7.05 5.96 -21.19
C THR A 57 6.95 4.98 -20.00
N PRO A 58 6.88 5.48 -18.75
CA PRO A 58 6.85 4.61 -17.58
C PRO A 58 5.49 3.90 -17.53
N VAL A 59 5.51 2.57 -17.65
CA VAL A 59 4.37 1.71 -17.39
C VAL A 59 4.42 1.34 -15.92
N VAL A 60 3.43 1.79 -15.15
CA VAL A 60 3.39 1.61 -13.69
C VAL A 60 2.18 0.79 -13.28
N ARG A 61 2.36 -0.05 -12.25
CA ARG A 61 1.28 -0.85 -11.66
C ARG A 61 0.71 -0.14 -10.43
N VAL A 62 -0.50 0.38 -10.55
CA VAL A 62 -1.14 1.15 -9.46
C VAL A 62 -1.51 0.23 -8.29
N GLU A 63 -1.83 -1.03 -8.58
CA GLU A 63 -2.17 -2.07 -7.62
C GLU A 63 -0.97 -2.40 -6.72
N GLN A 64 0.25 -2.35 -7.28
CA GLN A 64 1.47 -2.49 -6.51
C GLN A 64 1.66 -1.31 -5.57
N ALA A 65 1.42 -0.08 -6.03
CA ALA A 65 1.51 1.10 -5.17
C ALA A 65 0.52 1.00 -3.99
N GLN A 66 -0.72 0.59 -4.28
CA GLN A 66 -1.76 0.40 -3.27
C GLN A 66 -1.39 -0.68 -2.25
N SER A 67 -0.87 -1.83 -2.69
CA SER A 67 -0.48 -2.90 -1.77
C SER A 67 0.69 -2.50 -0.85
N ILE A 68 1.68 -1.76 -1.37
CA ILE A 68 2.78 -1.21 -0.57
C ILE A 68 2.27 -0.17 0.42
N ALA A 69 1.41 0.77 -0.02
CA ALA A 69 0.82 1.78 0.84
C ALA A 69 -0.02 1.15 1.97
N LYS A 70 -0.88 0.17 1.63
CA LYS A 70 -1.67 -0.59 2.60
C LYS A 70 -0.77 -1.31 3.61
N SER A 71 0.30 -1.94 3.17
CA SER A 71 1.26 -2.59 4.06
C SER A 71 1.90 -1.60 5.04
N LYS A 72 2.31 -0.40 4.57
CA LYS A 72 2.86 0.65 5.42
C LYS A 72 1.83 1.19 6.42
N CYS A 73 0.60 1.44 5.97
CA CYS A 73 -0.51 1.86 6.82
C CYS A 73 -0.85 0.80 7.88
N ALA A 74 -0.82 -0.49 7.52
CA ALA A 74 -1.07 -1.60 8.44
C ALA A 74 -0.02 -1.69 9.57
N MET A 75 1.25 -1.36 9.29
CA MET A 75 2.29 -1.27 10.33
C MET A 75 1.95 -0.19 11.39
N TRP A 76 1.10 0.78 11.06
CA TRP A 76 0.65 1.83 11.98
C TRP A 76 -0.70 1.54 12.64
N GLY A 77 -1.39 0.45 12.26
CA GLY A 77 -2.69 0.05 12.78
C GLY A 77 -3.89 0.47 11.91
N TYR A 78 -3.66 0.95 10.69
CA TYR A 78 -4.74 1.22 9.74
C TYR A 78 -5.11 -0.04 8.95
N THR A 79 -6.34 -0.11 8.45
CA THR A 79 -6.84 -1.30 7.74
C THR A 79 -6.70 -1.19 6.24
N ASP A 80 -6.66 0.03 5.70
CA ASP A 80 -6.52 0.25 4.26
C ASP A 80 -5.74 1.51 3.90
N ALA A 81 -5.52 1.71 2.59
CA ALA A 81 -4.91 2.91 2.04
C ALA A 81 -5.56 3.29 0.70
N GLU A 82 -5.85 4.57 0.50
CA GLU A 82 -6.46 5.11 -0.72
C GLU A 82 -5.65 6.29 -1.27
N ALA A 83 -5.49 6.36 -2.59
CA ALA A 83 -4.75 7.45 -3.24
C ALA A 83 -5.52 8.77 -3.15
N PHE A 84 -4.83 9.86 -2.81
CA PHE A 84 -5.42 11.21 -2.74
C PHE A 84 -4.41 12.27 -3.20
N GLY A 85 -4.89 13.52 -3.37
CA GLY A 85 -4.01 14.66 -3.65
C GLY A 85 -3.39 14.69 -5.06
N GLY A 86 -3.76 13.75 -5.93
CA GLY A 86 -3.25 13.68 -7.30
C GLY A 86 -1.79 13.23 -7.37
N LYS A 87 -1.09 13.62 -8.45
CA LYS A 87 0.32 13.30 -8.66
C LYS A 87 1.15 14.57 -8.64
N THR A 88 2.20 14.61 -7.82
CA THR A 88 3.14 15.74 -7.75
C THR A 88 4.47 15.35 -8.38
N GLN A 89 4.98 16.22 -9.26
CA GLN A 89 6.27 16.00 -9.90
C GLN A 89 7.40 16.64 -9.08
N HIS A 90 8.35 15.83 -8.62
CA HIS A 90 9.60 16.29 -8.03
C HIS A 90 10.72 16.17 -9.05
N CYS A 91 11.33 17.30 -9.40
CA CYS A 91 12.37 17.31 -10.43
C CYS A 91 13.77 17.12 -9.82
N ASN A 92 14.50 16.10 -10.29
CA ASN A 92 15.86 15.82 -9.85
C ASN A 92 16.89 16.44 -10.82
N GLN A 93 16.58 16.51 -12.12
CA GLN A 93 17.44 17.15 -13.11
C GLN A 93 16.62 18.00 -14.08
N MET A 94 17.12 19.22 -14.30
CA MET A 94 16.60 20.14 -15.30
C MET A 94 17.62 20.32 -16.43
N ASN A 95 17.14 20.52 -17.65
CA ASN A 95 18.00 20.92 -18.77
C ASN A 95 18.34 22.42 -18.72
N GLY A 96 19.21 22.86 -19.63
CA GLY A 96 19.59 24.27 -19.78
C GLY A 96 18.44 25.22 -20.16
N TYR A 97 17.26 24.69 -20.49
CA TYR A 97 16.04 25.46 -20.79
C TYR A 97 15.03 25.45 -19.62
N GLY A 98 15.38 24.88 -18.47
CA GLY A 98 14.51 24.82 -17.28
C GLY A 98 13.43 23.74 -17.32
N THR A 99 13.46 22.82 -18.29
CA THR A 99 12.52 21.68 -18.36
C THR A 99 13.03 20.53 -17.51
N CYS A 100 12.14 19.88 -16.76
CA CYS A 100 12.49 18.68 -16.01
C CYS A 100 12.71 17.48 -16.93
N ILE A 101 13.92 16.93 -16.93
CA ILE A 101 14.31 15.82 -17.82
C ILE A 101 14.38 14.48 -17.08
N ALA A 102 14.49 14.52 -15.76
CA ALA A 102 14.55 13.37 -14.88
C ALA A 102 13.99 13.74 -13.51
N GLY A 103 13.16 12.89 -12.96
CA GLY A 103 12.55 13.16 -11.67
C GLY A 103 11.72 12.02 -11.15
N GLN A 104 10.91 12.34 -10.15
CA GLN A 104 10.01 11.42 -9.47
C GLN A 104 8.59 11.93 -9.54
N MET A 105 7.65 11.05 -9.86
CA MET A 105 6.23 11.30 -9.67
C MET A 105 5.83 10.75 -8.32
N VAL A 106 5.28 11.61 -7.47
CA VAL A 106 4.83 11.28 -6.11
C VAL A 106 3.31 11.21 -6.10
N VAL A 107 2.78 10.13 -5.53
CA VAL A 107 1.36 9.90 -5.31
C VAL A 107 1.17 9.67 -3.83
N GLN A 108 0.29 10.46 -3.21
CA GLN A 108 0.00 10.34 -1.79
C GLN A 108 -1.13 9.34 -1.57
N TYR A 109 -1.00 8.57 -0.50
CA TYR A 109 -2.02 7.63 -0.04
C TYR A 109 -2.43 7.97 1.38
N GLN A 110 -3.73 8.10 1.61
CA GLN A 110 -4.30 8.28 2.94
C GLN A 110 -4.61 6.91 3.52
N CYS A 111 -4.10 6.66 4.73
CA CYS A 111 -4.43 5.47 5.49
C CYS A 111 -5.87 5.58 6.02
N LEU A 112 -6.63 4.51 5.86
CA LEU A 112 -8.02 4.40 6.26
C LEU A 112 -8.20 3.36 7.37
N GLY A 113 -9.22 3.57 8.21
CA GLY A 113 -9.53 2.69 9.33
C GLY A 113 -9.08 3.25 10.68
N ASN A 114 -9.45 2.55 11.75
CA ASN A 114 -9.22 3.05 13.11
C ASN A 114 -7.92 2.46 13.70
N ILE A 115 -6.95 3.31 14.03
CA ILE A 115 -5.73 2.90 14.74
C ILE A 115 -6.02 2.26 16.11
N ASN A 116 -7.17 2.60 16.70
CA ASN A 116 -7.64 2.12 18.00
C ASN A 116 -8.31 0.74 17.95
N THR A 117 -8.63 0.21 16.76
CA THR A 117 -9.26 -1.13 16.62
C THR A 117 -8.24 -2.26 16.44
N SER A 118 -6.94 -1.95 16.45
CA SER A 118 -5.85 -2.93 16.26
C SER A 118 -5.71 -3.96 17.40
N ASN A 119 -6.46 -3.81 18.51
CA ASN A 119 -6.59 -4.84 19.55
C ASN A 119 -7.99 -5.49 19.57
N THR A 120 -8.82 -5.26 18.57
CA THR A 120 -10.19 -5.81 18.51
C THR A 120 -10.61 -5.98 17.05
N SER A 121 -9.92 -6.85 16.33
CA SER A 121 -10.35 -7.30 15.00
C SER A 121 -10.16 -8.82 14.87
N THR A 122 -10.76 -9.54 15.82
CA THR A 122 -11.36 -10.85 15.55
C THR A 122 -12.87 -10.69 15.61
N THR A 123 -13.44 -10.00 14.63
CA THR A 123 -14.87 -10.12 14.32
C THR A 123 -15.05 -9.86 12.83
N GLN A 124 -14.67 -10.86 12.03
CA GLN A 124 -15.18 -11.00 10.68
C GLN A 124 -16.68 -11.25 10.77
N ALA A 125 -17.46 -10.23 10.43
CA ALA A 125 -18.85 -10.40 10.05
C ALA A 125 -18.88 -11.02 8.64
N ALA A 126 -19.29 -12.28 8.56
CA ALA A 126 -19.78 -12.88 7.33
C ALA A 126 -21.25 -12.51 7.15
N PRO A 127 -21.72 -12.21 5.92
CA PRO A 127 -23.09 -12.49 5.51
C PRO A 127 -23.05 -13.80 4.70
N VAL A 128 -23.87 -14.81 4.93
CA VAL A 128 -25.33 -14.78 4.91
C VAL A 128 -25.87 -16.00 5.67
N ALA A 129 -27.08 -15.82 6.17
CA ALA A 129 -27.85 -16.83 6.88
C ALA A 129 -28.08 -18.09 6.05
N ASP A 130 -27.74 -19.24 6.65
CA ASP A 130 -28.55 -20.43 6.54
C ASP A 130 -28.66 -21.08 7.92
N ALA A 131 -29.89 -21.50 8.20
CA ALA A 131 -30.36 -21.91 9.50
C ALA A 131 -29.70 -23.21 9.98
N ALA A 132 -29.18 -23.18 11.21
CA ALA A 132 -29.30 -24.30 12.14
C ALA A 132 -29.03 -23.77 13.55
N ALA A 133 -30.09 -23.65 14.33
CA ALA A 133 -29.99 -23.56 15.76
C ALA A 133 -29.32 -24.82 16.30
N THR A 134 -28.21 -24.67 17.03
CA THR A 134 -27.86 -25.55 18.13
C THR A 134 -27.04 -24.79 19.15
N SER A 135 -27.73 -24.37 20.19
CA SER A 135 -27.16 -24.09 21.50
C SER A 135 -26.27 -25.27 21.94
N ALA A 136 -25.01 -24.99 22.29
CA ALA A 136 -24.15 -25.89 23.05
C ALA A 136 -23.28 -25.02 23.97
N SER A 137 -23.80 -24.62 25.13
CA SER A 137 -23.85 -25.36 26.40
C SER A 137 -22.70 -24.94 27.31
N GLY A 138 -23.03 -24.13 28.32
CA GLY A 138 -22.20 -23.93 29.50
C GLY A 138 -22.06 -25.27 30.25
N GLY A 139 -21.00 -26.01 29.92
CA GLY A 139 -20.48 -27.08 30.75
C GLY A 139 -19.54 -26.51 31.81
N PRO A 140 -19.42 -27.15 33.00
CA PRO A 140 -18.45 -26.72 33.99
C PRO A 140 -17.05 -26.79 33.36
N LEU A 141 -16.30 -25.68 33.46
CA LEU A 141 -14.92 -25.59 33.00
C LEU A 141 -14.13 -26.77 33.57
N ASN A 142 -13.38 -27.48 32.73
CA ASN A 142 -12.48 -28.53 33.21
C ASN A 142 -11.50 -27.93 34.25
N LYS A 143 -11.13 -28.69 35.28
CA LYS A 143 -10.24 -28.25 36.38
C LYS A 143 -8.99 -27.53 35.89
N ASP A 144 -8.35 -28.03 34.83
CA ASP A 144 -7.17 -27.38 34.25
C ASP A 144 -7.50 -26.05 33.55
N GLN A 145 -8.63 -25.99 32.86
CA GLN A 145 -9.11 -24.74 32.24
C GLN A 145 -9.45 -23.70 33.30
N TRP A 146 -9.98 -24.13 34.45
CA TRP A 146 -10.30 -23.26 35.59
C TRP A 146 -9.03 -22.66 36.21
N LYS A 147 -7.99 -23.48 36.41
CA LYS A 147 -6.69 -23.00 36.92
C LYS A 147 -6.09 -21.94 36.02
N LEU A 148 -6.05 -22.20 34.71
CA LEU A 148 -5.50 -21.25 33.72
C LEU A 148 -6.27 -19.92 33.72
N GLN A 149 -7.60 -19.96 33.80
CA GLN A 149 -8.41 -18.75 33.86
C GLN A 149 -8.13 -17.93 35.12
N GLN A 150 -7.93 -18.59 36.26
CA GLN A 150 -7.69 -17.92 37.54
C GLN A 150 -6.27 -17.33 37.61
N ILE A 151 -5.26 -18.03 37.09
CA ILE A 151 -3.89 -17.50 36.92
C ILE A 151 -3.91 -16.26 36.02
N GLN A 152 -4.69 -16.28 34.93
CA GLN A 152 -4.78 -15.13 34.02
C GLN A 152 -5.40 -13.91 34.72
N GLN A 153 -6.41 -14.11 35.57
CA GLN A 153 -6.98 -13.03 36.38
C GLN A 153 -5.98 -12.49 37.40
N LEU A 154 -5.22 -13.37 38.06
CA LEU A 154 -4.19 -12.99 39.01
C LEU A 154 -3.12 -12.10 38.35
N ASN A 155 -2.65 -12.47 37.16
CA ASN A 155 -1.68 -11.70 36.39
C ASN A 155 -2.22 -10.30 36.01
N LYS A 156 -3.51 -10.20 35.68
CA LYS A 156 -4.16 -8.90 35.36
C LYS A 156 -4.31 -7.99 36.58
N SER A 157 -4.44 -8.55 37.78
CA SER A 157 -4.66 -7.78 39.02
C SER A 157 -3.39 -7.11 39.57
N ALA A 158 -2.23 -7.33 38.95
CA ALA A 158 -0.92 -6.78 39.35
C ALA A 158 -0.67 -6.73 40.89
N PRO A 159 -0.86 -7.84 41.61
CA PRO A 159 -0.71 -7.86 43.07
C PRO A 159 0.77 -7.73 43.49
N SER A 160 1.01 -7.41 44.78
CA SER A 160 2.34 -7.53 45.36
C SER A 160 2.85 -8.97 45.26
N TYR A 161 4.17 -9.16 45.20
CA TYR A 161 4.80 -10.47 45.00
C TYR A 161 4.38 -11.50 46.08
N GLU A 162 4.31 -11.08 47.34
CA GLU A 162 3.90 -11.95 48.45
C GLU A 162 2.45 -12.45 48.29
N GLU A 163 1.55 -11.57 47.85
CA GLU A 163 0.14 -11.90 47.61
C GLU A 163 -0.02 -12.79 46.36
N TYR A 164 0.80 -12.54 45.33
CA TYR A 164 0.84 -13.36 44.13
C TYR A 164 1.21 -14.81 44.46
N GLU A 165 2.24 -15.03 45.26
CA GLU A 165 2.73 -16.38 45.60
C GLU A 165 1.72 -17.17 46.43
N LYS A 166 1.09 -16.52 47.43
CA LYS A 166 0.02 -17.12 48.24
C LYS A 166 -1.15 -17.56 47.37
N ARG A 167 -1.61 -16.70 46.46
CA ARG A 167 -2.74 -16.99 45.56
C ARG A 167 -2.38 -18.07 44.54
N TYR A 168 -1.21 -18.00 43.92
CA TYR A 168 -0.77 -19.00 42.96
C TYR A 168 -0.73 -20.40 43.57
N ARG A 169 -0.19 -20.53 44.79
CA ARG A 169 -0.19 -21.80 45.53
C ARG A 169 -1.60 -22.34 45.76
N ALA A 170 -2.53 -21.49 46.21
CA ALA A 170 -3.92 -21.89 46.46
C ALA A 170 -4.65 -22.37 45.18
N ILE A 171 -4.36 -21.76 44.01
CA ILE A 171 -4.93 -22.16 42.72
C ILE A 171 -4.39 -23.53 42.28
N MET A 172 -3.10 -23.79 42.54
CA MET A 172 -2.45 -25.01 42.10
C MET A 172 -2.82 -26.23 42.96
N GLU A 173 -3.12 -26.03 44.24
CA GLU A 173 -3.55 -27.08 45.19
C GLU A 173 -5.00 -27.55 44.97
N GLN A 174 -5.86 -26.74 44.35
CA GLN A 174 -7.26 -27.10 44.03
C GLN A 174 -7.40 -28.01 42.82
#